data_AF-A0A915KUS8-F1
#
_entry.id   AF-A0A915KUS8-F1
#
_cell.length_a   1.000
_cell.length_b   1.000
_cell.length_c   1.000
_cell.angle_alpha   90.00
_cell.angle_beta   90.00
_cell.angle_gamma   90.00
#
_symmetry.space_group_name_H-M   'P 1'
#
loop_
_entity.id
_entity.type
_entity.pdbx_description
1 polymer ?
#
loop_
_entity_poly.entity_id
_entity_poly.type
_entity_poly.pdbx_seq_one_letter_code
_entity_poly.pdbx_strand_id
1 'polypeptide(L)'
;MKELGIEKSKNVKFAQIYGMCDYLSYDISQKGFTVYKSVPWGPVEDWVPYLARRASENYSAFQTNRNELPYYRKELKKRLLFKSR
;
A
#
# COMPACT_ATOMS: atom_id res chain seq x y z
N MET A 1 -9.13 -2.24 15.73
CA MET A 1 -10.43 -2.66 15.14
C MET A 1 -11.30 -3.42 16.14
N LYS A 2 -10.85 -4.55 16.71
CA LYS A 2 -11.58 -5.22 17.82
C LYS A 2 -11.80 -4.31 19.04
N GLU A 3 -10.77 -3.59 19.45
CA GLU A 3 -10.85 -2.59 20.54
C GLU A 3 -11.72 -1.37 20.20
N LEU A 4 -11.94 -1.11 18.91
CA LEU A 4 -12.81 -0.02 18.44
C LEU A 4 -14.25 -0.50 18.19
N GLY A 5 -14.58 -1.76 18.50
CA GLY A 5 -15.91 -2.33 18.26
C GLY A 5 -16.29 -2.50 16.79
N ILE A 6 -15.34 -2.42 15.85
CA ILE A 6 -15.62 -2.46 14.42
C ILE A 6 -15.58 -3.90 13.90
N GLU A 7 -16.73 -4.39 13.45
CA GLU A 7 -16.86 -5.69 12.77
C GLU A 7 -16.19 -5.70 11.38
N LYS A 8 -15.64 -6.86 11.01
CA LYS A 8 -14.78 -7.00 9.82
C LYS A 8 -15.52 -6.91 8.48
N SER A 9 -16.81 -7.29 8.41
CA SER A 9 -17.38 -7.77 7.14
C SER A 9 -18.30 -6.82 6.39
N LYS A 10 -18.78 -5.70 6.98
CA LYS A 10 -19.79 -4.88 6.26
C LYS A 10 -19.66 -3.35 6.34
N ASN A 11 -19.10 -2.76 7.40
CA ASN A 11 -19.22 -1.31 7.60
C ASN A 11 -17.97 -0.50 7.24
N VAL A 12 -16.78 -1.10 7.25
CA VAL A 12 -15.53 -0.37 7.01
C VAL A 12 -14.70 -1.07 5.94
N LYS A 13 -14.34 -0.28 4.93
CA LYS A 13 -13.51 -0.66 3.80
C LYS A 13 -12.33 0.29 3.75
N PHE A 14 -11.16 -0.24 3.43
CA PHE A 14 -9.97 0.57 3.26
C PHE A 14 -9.74 0.85 1.79
N ALA A 15 -9.16 2.00 1.48
CA ALA A 15 -8.71 2.32 0.13
C ALA A 15 -7.26 2.79 0.19
N GLN A 16 -6.47 2.37 -0.80
CA GLN A 16 -5.09 2.80 -0.94
C GLN A 16 -4.80 3.19 -2.39
N ILE A 17 -3.97 4.22 -2.57
CA ILE A 17 -3.45 4.60 -3.88
C ILE A 17 -2.47 3.53 -4.37
N TYR A 18 -2.67 3.05 -5.59
CA TYR A 18 -1.81 2.04 -6.18
C TYR A 18 -0.35 2.52 -6.31
N GLY A 19 0.61 1.65 -5.98
CA GLY A 19 2.03 1.96 -6.02
C GLY A 19 2.59 2.68 -4.79
N MET A 20 1.77 2.87 -3.76
CA MET A 20 2.18 3.40 -2.45
C MET A 20 1.98 2.33 -1.37
N CYS A 21 2.85 2.26 -0.35
CA CYS A 21 2.78 1.39 0.85
C CYS A 21 1.99 0.08 0.69
N ASP A 22 2.19 -0.68 -0.39
CA ASP A 22 1.29 -1.77 -0.76
C ASP A 22 1.30 -2.90 0.29
N TYR A 23 2.41 -3.05 1.02
CA TYR A 23 2.55 -3.97 2.15
C TYR A 23 1.45 -3.80 3.22
N LEU A 24 0.98 -2.56 3.45
CA LEU A 24 -0.07 -2.29 4.41
C LEU A 24 -1.41 -2.86 3.94
N SER A 25 -1.71 -2.76 2.64
CA SER A 25 -2.91 -3.39 2.07
C SER A 25 -2.89 -4.90 2.24
N TYR A 26 -1.73 -5.54 2.04
CA TYR A 26 -1.60 -6.98 2.24
C TYR A 26 -1.86 -7.38 3.70
N ASP A 27 -1.26 -6.68 4.66
CA ASP A 27 -1.46 -6.95 6.09
C ASP A 27 -2.92 -6.74 6.52
N ILE A 28 -3.55 -5.65 6.08
CA ILE A 28 -4.97 -5.36 6.35
C ILE A 28 -5.87 -6.44 5.72
N SER A 29 -5.58 -6.85 4.49
CA SER A 29 -6.33 -7.90 3.81
C SER A 29 -6.20 -9.25 4.52
N GLN A 30 -4.99 -9.64 4.98
CA GLN A 30 -4.79 -10.87 5.76
C GLN A 30 -5.57 -10.89 7.07
N LYS A 31 -5.83 -9.72 7.66
CA LYS A 31 -6.67 -9.59 8.87
C LYS A 31 -8.17 -9.76 8.60
N GLY A 32 -8.57 -9.89 7.33
CA GLY A 32 -9.93 -10.16 6.88
C GLY A 32 -10.75 -8.91 6.53
N PHE A 33 -10.10 -7.77 6.30
CA PHE A 33 -10.76 -6.55 5.86
C PHE A 33 -10.71 -6.42 4.33
N THR A 34 -11.73 -5.79 3.76
CA THR A 34 -11.73 -5.46 2.33
C THR A 34 -10.90 -4.21 2.08
N VAL A 35 -9.95 -4.30 1.15
CA VAL A 35 -9.08 -3.19 0.74
C VAL A 35 -9.24 -2.96 -0.77
N TYR A 36 -9.53 -1.72 -1.14
CA TYR A 36 -9.62 -1.26 -2.53
C TYR A 36 -8.34 -0.56 -2.94
N LYS A 37 -7.99 -0.70 -4.21
CA LYS A 37 -6.89 0.04 -4.83
C LYS A 37 -7.46 1.12 -5.74
N SER A 38 -7.16 2.37 -5.41
CA SER A 38 -7.44 3.51 -6.27
C SER A 38 -6.37 3.56 -7.35
N VAL A 39 -6.75 3.20 -8.57
CA VAL A 39 -5.90 3.23 -9.75
C VAL A 39 -6.38 4.38 -10.63
N PRO A 40 -5.58 5.44 -10.84
CA PRO A 40 -5.90 6.44 -11.87
C PRO A 40 -5.89 5.77 -13.26
N TRP A 41 -6.79 6.20 -14.14
CA TRP A 41 -6.89 5.72 -15.53
C TRP A 41 -7.18 6.89 -16.48
N GLY A 42 -6.61 6.89 -17.70
CA GLY A 42 -6.75 7.96 -18.69
C GLY A 42 -5.42 8.36 -19.38
N PRO A 43 -5.49 9.32 -20.32
CA PRO A 43 -4.32 9.91 -21.00
C PRO A 43 -3.34 10.58 -20.02
N VAL A 44 -2.06 10.64 -20.39
CA VAL A 44 -0.99 11.16 -19.52
C VAL A 44 -1.19 12.64 -19.21
N GLU A 45 -1.71 13.40 -20.16
CA GLU A 45 -1.94 14.84 -20.07
C GLU A 45 -2.88 15.18 -18.90
N ASP A 46 -3.91 14.37 -18.69
CA ASP A 46 -4.91 14.54 -17.63
C ASP A 46 -4.34 14.21 -16.23
N TRP A 47 -3.21 13.51 -16.17
CA TRP A 47 -2.64 12.99 -14.93
C TRP A 47 -1.55 13.87 -14.34
N VAL A 48 -1.05 14.86 -15.09
CA VAL A 48 0.01 15.77 -14.62
C VAL A 48 -0.34 16.40 -13.25
N PRO A 49 -1.57 16.91 -13.02
CA PRO A 49 -1.94 17.45 -11.71
C PRO A 49 -1.99 16.38 -10.60
N TYR A 50 -2.39 15.16 -10.96
CA TYR A 50 -2.42 14.04 -10.01
C TYR A 50 -0.99 13.64 -9.58
N LEU A 51 -0.08 13.52 -10.55
CA LEU A 51 1.32 13.18 -10.31
C LEU A 51 2.03 14.24 -9.47
N ALA A 52 1.78 15.53 -9.74
CA ALA A 52 2.33 16.62 -8.93
C ALA A 52 1.91 16.54 -7.45
N ARG A 53 0.62 16.25 -7.19
CA ARG A 53 0.12 16.03 -5.82
C ARG A 53 0.81 14.83 -5.16
N ARG A 54 0.98 13.72 -5.89
CA ARG A 54 1.67 12.52 -5.37
C ARG A 54 3.14 12.78 -5.10
N ALA A 55 3.83 13.54 -5.94
CA ALA A 55 5.21 13.92 -5.71
C ALA A 55 5.35 14.73 -4.41
N SER A 56 4.46 15.72 -4.19
CA SER A 56 4.46 16.52 -2.96
C SER A 56 4.16 15.68 -1.71
N GLU A 57 3.14 14.81 -1.76
CA GLU A 57 2.78 13.95 -0.63
C GLU A 57 3.90 12.95 -0.32
N ASN A 58 4.49 12.34 -1.36
CA ASN A 58 5.61 11.42 -1.21
C ASN A 58 6.85 12.12 -0.66
N TYR A 59 7.10 13.37 -1.04
CA TYR A 59 8.21 14.16 -0.49
C TYR A 59 8.08 14.38 1.03
N SER A 60 6.89 14.73 1.52
CA SER A 60 6.61 14.82 2.97
C SER A 60 6.74 13.46 3.65
N ALA A 61 6.28 12.42 2.99
CA ALA A 61 6.37 11.05 3.46
C ALA A 61 7.80 10.48 3.49
N PHE A 62 8.69 10.91 2.60
CA PHE A 62 10.12 10.56 2.60
C PHE A 62 10.81 11.07 3.88
N GLN A 63 10.35 12.19 4.44
CA GLN A 63 10.85 12.71 5.73
C GLN A 63 10.32 11.90 6.93
N THR A 64 9.17 11.23 6.79
CA THR A 64 8.61 10.38 7.83
C THR A 64 9.15 8.96 7.67
N ASN A 65 10.35 8.70 8.22
CA ASN A 65 11.04 7.40 8.35
C ASN A 65 10.25 6.15 7.87
N ARG A 66 10.25 5.88 6.56
CA ARG A 66 9.76 4.62 5.97
C ARG A 66 10.94 3.68 5.75
N ASN A 67 11.42 3.04 6.82
CA ASN A 67 12.35 1.92 6.70
C ASN A 67 11.60 0.65 6.23
N GLU A 68 11.08 0.68 5.00
CA GLU A 68 10.47 -0.47 4.32
C GLU A 68 11.54 -1.41 3.71
N LEU A 69 12.76 -0.89 3.51
CA LEU A 69 13.95 -1.59 3.01
C LEU A 69 14.21 -2.96 3.67
N PRO A 70 14.12 -3.13 5.01
CA PRO A 70 14.31 -4.43 5.64
C PRO A 70 13.28 -5.47 5.21
N TYR A 71 12.01 -5.06 5.01
CA TYR A 71 10.94 -5.96 4.58
C TYR A 71 11.12 -6.39 3.12
N TYR A 72 11.48 -5.45 2.23
CA TYR A 72 11.83 -5.78 0.84
C TYR A 72 13.02 -6.73 0.77
N ARG A 73 14.09 -6.47 1.54
CA ARG A 73 15.25 -7.36 1.63
C ARG A 73 14.88 -8.75 2.14
N LYS A 74 13.99 -8.84 3.13
CA LYS A 74 13.50 -10.12 3.68
C LYS A 74 12.72 -10.93 2.63
N GLU A 75 11.81 -10.29 1.92
CA GLU A 75 11.00 -10.94 0.88
C GLU A 75 11.84 -11.36 -0.32
N LEU A 76 12.79 -10.52 -0.77
CA LEU A 76 13.77 -10.87 -1.81
C LEU A 76 14.58 -12.10 -1.43
N LYS A 77 15.13 -12.14 -0.20
CA LYS A 77 15.86 -13.32 0.31
C LYS A 77 14.99 -14.57 0.30
N LYS A 78 13.73 -14.47 0.75
CA LYS A 78 12.78 -15.59 0.74
C LYS A 78 12.59 -16.14 -0.67
N ARG A 79 12.33 -15.29 -1.67
CA ARG A 79 12.11 -15.70 -3.07
C ARG A 79 13.34 -16.30 -3.73
N LEU A 80 14.52 -15.76 -3.45
CA LEU A 80 15.79 -16.29 -3.97
C LEU A 80 16.12 -17.66 -3.37
N LEU A 81 15.89 -17.86 -2.06
CA LEU A 81 16.13 -19.14 -1.39
C LEU A 81 15.08 -20.21 -1.74
N PHE A 82 13.83 -19.82 -2.02
CA PHE A 82 12.77 -20.76 -2.39
C PHE A 82 12.83 -21.24 -3.85
N LYS A 83 13.58 -20.57 -4.74
CA LYS A 83 13.70 -20.97 -6.15
C LYS A 83 14.72 -22.12 -6.39
N SER A 84 15.24 -22.72 -5.32
CA SER A 84 16.19 -23.85 -5.37
C SER A 84 15.55 -25.23 -5.16
N ARG A 85 14.23 -25.37 -5.31
CA ARG A 85 13.52 -26.66 -5.31
C ARG A 85 12.58 -26.76 -6.49
#